data_AF-A0A519ZZP6-F1
#
_entry.id   AF-A0A519ZZP6-F1
#
_cell.length_a   1.000
_cell.length_b   1.000
_cell.length_c   1.000
_cell.angle_alpha   90.00
_cell.angle_beta   90.00
_cell.angle_gamma   90.00
#
_symmetry.space_group_name_H-M   'P 1'
#
loop_
_entity.id
_entity.type
_entity.pdbx_description
1 polymer ?
#
loop_
_entity_poly.entity_id
_entity_poly.type
_entity_poly.pdbx_seq_one_letter_code
_entity_poly.pdbx_strand_id
1 'polypeptide(L)'
;MTDLINQITTAESELVKFLGNIESSFVGYVYGMRFDEVLVLTNDAWKHSVNGIPHNSFLVAAGFNPRKMADAAAIDKEVILLRVLEPVSLPQDSDLVRTRIENHQRRTEGEMLPGDVNDGLDPMTASELQSGGLRCSILGTFYMDDGQLRLGSDIENFMSLSRMRAYKPTKEALSLIVNHINPEVLRKAEEEARKAGFTNIPSPIKIGTVRYTSTDRMHRGKDVPKVDVLIQPTDFLSRRTAVLGMTRTGKSNTVKTTVSAVAIAAMKDNIPVGQLIFDVNGEYANATAQDDGSSIAEVFDTTICYRAINTPDKPHFKDLRINFYEQSDVALNLLEQLSRETRGNAQDITTFLTSSLEEPDRSERSPHTRWQVRRAVFHCILNAAQYEAPNGFMVEFPASQQVVTLVQPELPNNFPAPGRIGNNIPFYRLTLEQATIWFTAARRVNRAAQL
;
A
#
# COMPACT_ATOMS: atom_id res chain seq x y z
N MET A 1 46.80 -5.42 26.41
CA MET A 1 46.08 -6.46 25.65
C MET A 1 44.58 -6.35 25.87
N THR A 2 44.13 -6.28 27.13
CA THR A 2 42.72 -6.08 27.52
C THR A 2 42.09 -4.81 26.95
N ASP A 3 42.81 -3.68 26.92
CA ASP A 3 42.29 -2.43 26.34
C ASP A 3 42.10 -2.50 24.82
N LEU A 4 43.00 -3.21 24.11
CA LEU A 4 42.89 -3.39 22.65
C LEU A 4 41.72 -4.33 22.31
N ILE A 5 41.54 -5.40 23.08
CA ILE A 5 40.40 -6.31 22.97
C ILE A 5 39.10 -5.53 23.21
N ASN A 6 39.03 -4.74 24.28
CA ASN A 6 37.86 -3.91 24.56
C ASN A 6 37.58 -2.90 23.45
N GLN A 7 38.59 -2.25 22.87
CA GLN A 7 38.40 -1.34 21.74
C GLN A 7 37.83 -2.04 20.50
N ILE A 8 38.34 -3.21 20.14
CA ILE A 8 37.86 -4.00 18.99
C ILE A 8 36.44 -4.51 19.25
N THR A 9 36.20 -5.15 20.39
CA THR A 9 34.87 -5.68 20.76
C THR A 9 33.82 -4.58 20.85
N THR A 10 34.19 -3.38 21.31
CA THR A 10 33.27 -2.23 21.37
C THR A 10 32.91 -1.72 19.98
N ALA A 11 33.89 -1.65 19.06
CA ALA A 11 33.66 -1.20 17.69
C ALA A 11 32.79 -2.18 16.88
N GLU A 12 32.91 -3.47 17.16
CA GLU A 12 32.15 -4.52 16.45
C GLU A 12 30.79 -4.82 17.08
N SER A 13 30.60 -4.56 18.38
CA SER A 13 29.36 -4.87 19.10
C SER A 13 28.15 -4.12 18.56
N GLU A 14 27.16 -4.87 18.06
CA GLU A 14 25.89 -4.31 17.59
C GLU A 14 25.09 -3.65 18.71
N LEU A 15 25.19 -4.19 19.94
CA LEU A 15 24.52 -3.62 21.11
C LEU A 15 25.02 -2.21 21.46
N VAL A 16 26.32 -1.94 21.28
CA VAL A 16 26.89 -0.61 21.52
C VAL A 16 26.37 0.41 20.51
N LYS A 17 26.11 -0.01 19.26
CA LYS A 17 25.64 0.89 18.19
C LYS A 17 24.28 1.52 18.52
N PHE A 18 23.42 0.84 19.29
CA PHE A 18 22.15 1.40 19.75
C PHE A 18 22.29 2.62 20.66
N LEU A 19 23.41 2.73 21.37
CA LEU A 19 23.66 3.84 22.29
C LEU A 19 24.10 5.11 21.56
N GLY A 20 24.43 4.99 20.26
CA GLY A 20 24.94 6.09 19.44
C GLY A 20 26.25 6.65 20.00
N ASN A 21 26.43 7.97 19.88
CA ASN A 21 27.52 8.64 20.58
C ASN A 21 27.12 8.82 22.06
N ILE A 22 27.76 8.06 22.94
CA ILE A 22 27.45 7.94 24.37
C ILE A 22 27.39 9.30 25.06
N GLU A 23 28.31 10.21 24.74
CA GLU A 23 28.43 11.52 25.41
C GLU A 23 27.30 12.47 25.00
N SER A 24 26.94 12.46 23.71
CA SER A 24 25.86 13.32 23.21
C SER A 24 24.47 12.70 23.30
N SER A 25 24.36 11.38 23.45
CA SER A 25 23.09 10.65 23.47
C SER A 25 22.60 10.35 24.88
N PHE A 26 23.44 10.51 25.92
CA PHE A 26 23.06 10.26 27.30
C PHE A 26 21.93 11.19 27.75
N VAL A 27 20.89 10.61 28.35
CA VAL A 27 19.70 11.37 28.82
C VAL A 27 19.33 11.13 30.28
N GLY A 28 19.97 10.19 30.96
CA GLY A 28 19.66 9.96 32.37
C GLY A 28 20.01 8.61 32.95
N TYR A 29 19.54 8.43 34.18
CA TYR A 29 19.78 7.25 35.02
C TYR A 29 18.47 6.52 35.27
N VAL A 30 18.44 5.20 35.09
CA VAL A 30 17.28 4.40 35.48
C VAL A 30 17.26 4.29 37.01
N TYR A 31 16.17 4.69 37.64
CA TYR A 31 16.00 4.60 39.10
C TYR A 31 14.86 3.67 39.55
N GLY A 32 14.02 3.25 38.61
CA GLY A 32 12.95 2.30 38.87
C GLY A 32 12.63 1.49 37.61
N MET A 33 12.29 0.23 37.78
CA MET A 33 12.00 -0.68 36.68
C MET A 33 10.99 -1.76 37.11
N ARG A 34 10.08 -2.09 36.20
CA ARG A 34 9.09 -3.17 36.26
C ARG A 34 9.18 -3.97 34.94
N PHE A 35 8.29 -4.94 34.76
CA PHE A 35 8.23 -5.72 33.51
C PHE A 35 7.73 -4.92 32.29
N ASP A 36 6.95 -3.87 32.51
CA ASP A 36 6.31 -3.06 31.48
C ASP A 36 6.75 -1.59 31.48
N GLU A 37 7.46 -1.15 32.52
CA GLU A 37 7.75 0.26 32.79
C GLU A 37 9.18 0.48 33.28
N VAL A 38 9.78 1.59 32.85
CA VAL A 38 11.06 2.12 33.35
C VAL A 38 10.90 3.58 33.75
N LEU A 39 11.46 3.94 34.90
CA LEU A 39 11.55 5.31 35.39
C LEU A 39 12.98 5.83 35.23
N VAL A 40 13.11 6.96 34.52
CA VAL A 40 14.39 7.58 34.19
C VAL A 40 14.50 8.94 34.86
N LEU A 41 15.55 9.14 35.65
CA LEU A 41 15.94 10.43 36.19
C LEU A 41 16.66 11.19 35.08
N THR A 42 16.14 12.35 34.71
CA THR A 42 16.70 13.23 33.68
C THR A 42 16.85 14.66 34.22
N ASN A 43 17.46 15.55 33.43
CA ASN A 43 17.50 16.97 33.70
C ASN A 43 17.44 17.80 32.40
N ASP A 44 17.30 19.10 32.54
CA ASP A 44 17.19 20.00 31.38
C ASP A 44 18.47 20.05 30.53
N ALA A 45 19.65 19.96 31.15
CA ALA A 45 20.92 19.94 30.43
C ALA A 45 21.05 18.74 29.48
N TRP A 46 20.70 17.52 29.93
CA TRP A 46 20.72 16.32 29.10
C TRP A 46 19.61 16.32 28.05
N LYS A 47 18.43 16.86 28.38
CA LYS A 47 17.38 17.05 27.37
C LYS A 47 17.84 18.02 26.28
N HIS A 48 18.57 19.08 26.65
CA HIS A 48 19.10 20.05 25.70
C HIS A 48 20.15 19.43 24.78
N SER A 49 21.08 18.62 25.30
CA SER A 49 22.14 17.98 24.50
C SER A 49 21.60 17.06 23.39
N VAL A 50 20.41 16.47 23.58
CA VAL A 50 19.78 15.57 22.60
C VAL A 50 18.67 16.22 21.77
N ASN A 51 18.58 17.54 21.76
CA ASN A 51 17.49 18.29 21.09
C ASN A 51 16.09 17.89 21.59
N GLY A 52 15.93 17.79 22.91
CA GLY A 52 14.70 17.50 23.64
C GLY A 52 14.32 16.01 23.62
N ILE A 53 13.36 15.63 24.47
CA ILE A 53 12.82 14.26 24.52
C ILE A 53 11.31 14.35 24.24
N PRO A 54 10.87 14.18 22.98
CA PRO A 54 9.46 14.26 22.64
C PRO A 54 8.64 13.11 23.26
N HIS A 55 7.35 13.35 23.45
CA HIS A 55 6.39 12.28 23.73
C HIS A 55 6.45 11.20 22.64
N ASN A 56 6.33 9.92 23.03
CA ASN A 56 6.49 8.74 22.18
C ASN A 56 7.87 8.56 21.53
N SER A 57 8.86 9.39 21.86
CA SER A 57 10.22 9.15 21.38
C SER A 57 10.80 7.87 21.99
N PHE A 58 11.69 7.23 21.23
CA PHE A 58 12.42 6.08 21.73
C PHE A 58 13.57 6.53 22.62
N LEU A 59 13.78 5.78 23.70
CA LEU A 59 15.02 5.75 24.47
C LEU A 59 15.53 4.31 24.47
N VAL A 60 16.81 4.12 24.79
CA VAL A 60 17.40 2.81 25.05
C VAL A 60 18.06 2.82 26.42
N ALA A 61 17.93 1.72 27.16
CA ALA A 61 18.59 1.55 28.45
C ALA A 61 19.57 0.37 28.40
N ALA A 62 20.78 0.58 28.93
CA ALA A 62 21.83 -0.44 28.96
C ALA A 62 22.55 -0.45 30.32
N GLY A 63 22.80 -1.65 30.87
CA GLY A 63 23.50 -1.86 32.14
C GLY A 63 25.02 -1.99 32.03
N PHE A 64 25.53 -2.28 30.82
CA PHE A 64 26.95 -2.47 30.57
C PHE A 64 27.70 -1.15 30.34
N ASN A 65 29.02 -1.14 30.58
CA ASN A 65 29.88 -0.04 30.17
C ASN A 65 30.28 -0.23 28.70
N PRO A 66 29.88 0.67 27.77
CA PRO A 66 30.15 0.47 26.36
C PRO A 66 31.63 0.43 26.03
N ARG A 67 32.48 1.14 26.79
CA ARG A 67 33.95 1.15 26.59
C ARG A 67 34.64 -0.12 27.10
N LYS A 68 33.93 -0.96 27.86
CA LYS A 68 34.43 -2.19 28.50
C LYS A 68 33.44 -3.33 28.31
N MET A 69 32.94 -3.49 27.08
CA MET A 69 31.90 -4.47 26.77
C MET A 69 32.36 -5.91 27.08
N ALA A 70 33.63 -6.25 26.85
CA ALA A 70 34.14 -7.59 27.11
C ALA A 70 34.04 -7.98 28.60
N ASP A 71 34.21 -7.00 29.49
CA ASP A 71 34.20 -7.18 30.95
C ASP A 71 32.77 -7.21 31.54
N ALA A 72 31.73 -6.92 30.73
CA ALA A 72 30.35 -6.91 31.20
C ALA A 72 29.84 -8.33 31.51
N ALA A 73 29.06 -8.48 32.58
CA ALA A 73 28.38 -9.73 32.90
C ALA A 73 27.36 -10.06 31.79
N ALA A 74 27.12 -11.36 31.54
CA ALA A 74 26.18 -11.78 30.50
C ALA A 74 24.78 -11.19 30.69
N ILE A 75 24.32 -11.11 31.95
CA ILE A 75 23.03 -10.51 32.33
C ILE A 75 22.93 -9.01 32.00
N ASP A 76 24.07 -8.31 31.91
CA ASP A 76 24.10 -6.89 31.57
C ASP A 76 24.22 -6.67 30.06
N LYS A 77 24.46 -7.71 29.23
CA LYS A 77 24.69 -7.60 27.78
C LYS A 77 23.38 -7.57 26.99
N GLU A 78 22.54 -6.61 27.34
CA GLU A 78 21.26 -6.34 26.69
C GLU A 78 21.02 -4.84 26.57
N VAL A 79 20.14 -4.46 25.63
CA VAL A 79 19.68 -3.09 25.45
C VAL A 79 18.16 -3.08 25.43
N ILE A 80 17.54 -2.45 26.43
CA ILE A 80 16.09 -2.38 26.55
C ILE A 80 15.58 -1.20 25.73
N LEU A 81 14.64 -1.47 24.84
CA LEU A 81 13.96 -0.45 24.04
C LEU A 81 12.80 0.15 24.81
N LEU A 82 12.82 1.47 24.96
CA LEU A 82 11.87 2.23 25.74
C LEU A 82 11.09 3.20 24.87
N ARG A 83 9.82 3.44 25.21
CA ARG A 83 9.00 4.53 24.65
C ARG A 83 8.59 5.49 25.75
N VAL A 84 8.94 6.76 25.57
CA VAL A 84 8.61 7.84 26.52
C VAL A 84 7.10 8.08 26.54
N LEU A 85 6.50 7.97 27.73
CA LEU A 85 5.07 8.19 27.95
C LEU A 85 4.83 9.59 28.49
N GLU A 86 5.37 9.91 29.66
CA GLU A 86 5.06 11.17 30.34
C GLU A 86 6.12 11.54 31.38
N PRO A 87 6.14 12.79 31.85
CA PRO A 87 6.87 13.15 33.05
C PRO A 87 6.27 12.45 34.28
N VAL A 88 7.11 12.04 35.22
CA VAL A 88 6.68 11.47 36.50
C VAL A 88 7.30 12.25 37.65
N SER A 89 6.56 12.36 38.75
CA SER A 89 7.04 13.08 39.92
C SER A 89 8.19 12.33 40.61
N LEU A 90 9.23 13.07 40.99
CA LEU A 90 10.26 12.57 41.89
C LEU A 90 9.82 12.73 43.35
N PRO A 91 10.35 11.92 44.29
CA PRO A 91 10.01 12.02 45.71
C PRO A 91 10.19 13.43 46.30
N GLN A 92 11.16 14.19 45.80
CA GLN A 92 11.50 15.55 46.24
C GLN A 92 10.79 16.68 45.48
N ASP A 93 9.91 16.37 44.53
CA ASP A 93 9.31 17.39 43.65
C ASP A 93 8.53 18.46 44.39
N SER A 94 7.88 18.12 45.51
CA SER A 94 7.16 19.10 46.33
C SER A 94 8.09 20.20 46.86
N ASP A 95 9.31 19.83 47.25
CA ASP A 95 10.30 20.78 47.74
C ASP A 95 10.90 21.57 46.58
N LEU A 96 11.21 20.93 45.44
CA LEU A 96 11.72 21.62 44.26
C LEU A 96 10.71 22.64 43.72
N VAL A 97 9.43 22.28 43.65
CA VAL A 97 8.35 23.19 43.21
C VAL A 97 8.20 24.36 44.17
N ARG A 98 8.23 24.11 45.49
CA ARG A 98 8.19 25.18 46.49
C ARG A 98 9.35 26.16 46.30
N THR A 99 10.57 25.66 46.17
CA THR A 99 11.76 26.49 45.93
C THR A 99 11.65 27.31 44.64
N ARG A 100 11.14 26.73 43.54
CA ARG A 100 10.90 27.49 42.30
C ARG A 100 9.88 28.61 42.53
N ILE A 101 8.76 28.34 43.21
CA ILE A 101 7.73 29.35 43.48
C ILE A 101 8.31 30.48 44.33
N GLU A 102 9.02 30.17 45.42
CA GLU A 102 9.64 31.17 46.28
C GLU A 102 10.64 32.04 45.52
N ASN A 103 11.43 31.46 44.61
CA ASN A 103 12.35 32.22 43.76
C ASN A 103 11.60 33.20 42.83
N HIS A 104 10.50 32.78 42.21
CA HIS A 104 9.70 33.66 41.33
C HIS A 104 8.94 34.74 42.11
N GLN A 105 8.47 34.46 43.33
CA GLN A 105 7.78 35.42 44.18
C GLN A 105 8.68 36.57 44.66
N ARG A 106 10.00 36.38 44.67
CA ARG A 106 10.98 37.40 45.05
C ARG A 106 11.40 38.31 43.90
N ARG A 107 10.95 38.04 42.66
CA ARG A 107 11.34 38.83 41.49
C ARG A 107 10.78 40.24 41.55
N THR A 108 11.58 41.17 41.07
CA THR A 108 11.25 42.59 40.91
C THR A 108 10.71 42.89 39.50
N GLU A 109 10.14 44.08 39.29
CA GLU A 109 9.63 44.51 37.97
C GLU A 109 10.71 44.47 36.87
N GLY A 110 11.98 44.66 37.23
CA GLY A 110 13.12 44.58 36.31
C GLY A 110 13.51 43.15 35.89
N GLU A 111 12.99 42.12 36.55
CA GLU A 111 13.37 40.70 36.38
C GLU A 111 12.25 39.89 35.69
N MET A 112 11.40 40.58 34.91
CA MET A 112 10.31 39.97 34.14
C MET A 112 10.84 39.01 33.05
N LEU A 113 12.02 39.30 32.50
CA LEU A 113 12.67 38.47 31.49
C LEU A 113 13.68 37.51 32.16
N PRO A 114 13.94 36.32 31.58
CA PRO A 114 15.01 35.45 32.06
C PRO A 114 16.34 36.19 32.06
N GLY A 115 17.06 36.12 33.18
CA GLY A 115 18.36 36.75 33.38
C GLY A 115 19.50 35.96 32.74
N ASP A 116 20.45 35.54 33.57
CA ASP A 116 21.58 34.71 33.14
C ASP A 116 21.19 33.24 32.95
N VAL A 117 22.17 32.37 32.70
CA VAL A 117 21.94 30.94 32.42
C VAL A 117 21.17 30.24 33.54
N ASN A 118 21.31 30.71 34.77
CA ASN A 118 20.64 30.14 35.94
C ASN A 118 19.49 31.02 36.46
N ASP A 119 19.17 32.10 35.76
CA ASP A 119 18.12 33.05 36.10
C ASP A 119 18.20 33.53 37.57
N GLY A 120 19.41 33.89 38.01
CA GLY A 120 19.70 34.39 39.36
C GLY A 120 19.92 33.34 40.45
N LEU A 121 19.86 32.04 40.11
CA LEU A 121 20.16 30.94 41.03
C LEU A 121 21.66 30.61 41.03
N ASP A 122 22.17 30.14 42.18
CA ASP A 122 23.51 29.56 42.22
C ASP A 122 23.58 28.26 41.40
N PRO A 123 24.76 27.87 40.88
CA PRO A 123 24.88 26.71 39.99
C PRO A 123 24.43 25.37 40.59
N MET A 124 24.60 25.16 41.90
CA MET A 124 24.20 23.91 42.53
C MET A 124 22.68 23.82 42.61
N THR A 125 22.04 24.88 43.12
CA THR A 125 20.58 24.96 43.21
C THR A 125 19.93 24.89 41.83
N ALA A 126 20.49 25.58 40.83
CA ALA A 126 19.99 25.51 39.46
C ALA A 126 20.03 24.06 38.90
N SER A 127 21.13 23.34 39.13
CA SER A 127 21.27 21.94 38.72
C SER A 127 20.26 21.02 39.41
N GLU A 128 20.08 21.16 40.73
CA GLU A 128 19.09 20.39 41.48
C GLU A 128 17.67 20.65 40.99
N LEU A 129 17.31 21.93 40.80
CA LEU A 129 16.00 22.35 40.30
C LEU A 129 15.73 21.97 38.85
N GLN A 130 16.71 21.51 38.07
CA GLN A 130 16.49 21.00 36.71
C GLN A 130 16.12 19.51 36.68
N SER A 131 16.20 18.82 37.81
CA SER A 131 15.91 17.39 37.90
C SER A 131 14.42 17.10 37.61
N GLY A 132 14.17 16.00 36.91
CA GLY A 132 12.82 15.51 36.66
C GLY A 132 12.79 14.01 36.35
N GLY A 133 11.63 13.39 36.52
CA GLY A 133 11.41 11.99 36.17
C GLY A 133 10.74 11.85 34.80
N LEU A 134 11.09 10.79 34.08
CA LEU A 134 10.39 10.32 32.88
C LEU A 134 9.91 8.90 33.09
N ARG A 135 8.62 8.69 32.81
CA ARG A 135 8.01 7.36 32.70
C ARG A 135 8.11 6.86 31.27
N CYS A 136 8.65 5.67 31.10
CA CYS A 136 8.77 4.99 29.82
C CYS A 136 8.11 3.62 29.87
N SER A 137 7.44 3.23 28.79
CA SER A 137 7.03 1.83 28.57
C SER A 137 8.17 1.03 27.97
N ILE A 138 8.23 -0.26 28.30
CA ILE A 138 9.15 -1.20 27.67
C ILE A 138 8.50 -1.76 26.41
N LEU A 139 9.21 -1.68 25.28
CA LEU A 139 8.78 -2.24 24.01
C LEU A 139 9.41 -3.58 23.69
N GLY A 140 10.52 -3.90 24.36
CA GLY A 140 11.28 -5.12 24.12
C GLY A 140 12.75 -4.97 24.48
N THR A 141 13.50 -6.05 24.26
CA THR A 141 14.92 -6.15 24.59
C THR A 141 15.72 -6.60 23.38
N PHE A 142 16.76 -5.83 23.05
CA PHE A 142 17.78 -6.21 22.10
C PHE A 142 18.88 -7.03 22.80
N TYR A 143 19.19 -8.20 22.26
CA TYR A 143 20.22 -9.10 22.77
C TYR A 143 20.90 -9.85 21.63
N MET A 144 22.06 -10.43 21.91
CA MET A 144 22.78 -11.27 20.95
C MET A 144 22.44 -12.74 21.23
N ASP A 145 22.08 -13.46 20.17
CA ASP A 145 21.79 -14.90 20.21
C ASP A 145 22.47 -15.58 19.03
N ASP A 146 23.32 -16.58 19.30
CA ASP A 146 24.17 -17.22 18.30
C ASP A 146 24.94 -16.23 17.37
N GLY A 147 25.37 -15.10 17.94
CA GLY A 147 26.08 -14.05 17.21
C GLY A 147 25.21 -13.17 16.32
N GLN A 148 23.88 -13.33 16.36
CA GLN A 148 22.92 -12.51 15.64
C GLN A 148 22.15 -11.62 16.62
N LEU A 149 21.93 -10.37 16.23
CA LEU A 149 21.08 -9.46 16.99
C LEU A 149 19.61 -9.86 16.87
N ARG A 150 18.94 -9.96 18.01
CA ARG A 150 17.50 -10.22 18.14
C ARG A 150 16.81 -9.15 18.96
N LEU A 151 15.52 -8.96 18.66
CA LEU A 151 14.59 -8.18 19.48
C LEU A 151 13.53 -9.12 20.06
N GLY A 152 13.51 -9.25 21.38
CA GLY A 152 12.40 -9.83 22.13
C GLY A 152 11.31 -8.78 22.39
N SER A 153 10.05 -9.19 22.53
CA SER A 153 8.91 -8.30 22.76
C SER A 153 8.69 -7.91 24.23
N ASP A 154 9.51 -8.44 25.13
CA ASP A 154 9.44 -8.28 26.58
C ASP A 154 10.86 -8.23 27.18
N ILE A 155 10.93 -8.30 28.51
CA ILE A 155 12.19 -8.41 29.26
C ILE A 155 12.21 -9.75 30.01
N GLU A 156 13.39 -10.36 30.11
CA GLU A 156 13.57 -11.59 30.88
C GLU A 156 13.69 -11.33 32.38
N ASN A 157 14.27 -10.18 32.76
CA ASN A 157 14.57 -9.84 34.13
C ASN A 157 14.44 -8.33 34.38
N PHE A 158 14.16 -7.95 35.63
CA PHE A 158 14.26 -6.57 36.08
C PHE A 158 15.09 -6.50 37.36
N MET A 159 16.05 -5.58 37.40
CA MET A 159 16.89 -5.36 38.59
C MET A 159 16.39 -4.16 39.38
N SER A 160 16.11 -4.35 40.68
CA SER A 160 15.70 -3.25 41.56
C SER A 160 16.80 -2.18 41.70
N LEU A 161 18.07 -2.59 41.73
CA LEU A 161 19.21 -1.69 41.70
C LEU A 161 19.74 -1.61 40.27
N SER A 162 18.99 -0.90 39.42
CA SER A 162 19.33 -0.76 38.01
C SER A 162 20.62 0.05 37.87
N ARG A 163 21.68 -0.60 37.35
CA ARG A 163 22.90 0.10 36.92
C ARG A 163 22.72 0.76 35.56
N MET A 164 21.52 0.70 35.01
CA MET A 164 21.26 1.10 33.64
C MET A 164 21.36 2.61 33.46
N ARG A 165 21.79 2.97 32.26
CA ARG A 165 21.87 4.34 31.76
C ARG A 165 20.93 4.46 30.57
N ALA A 166 20.21 5.57 30.50
CA ALA A 166 19.28 5.85 29.42
C ALA A 166 19.95 6.75 28.38
N TYR A 167 19.75 6.40 27.11
CA TYR A 167 20.27 7.12 25.96
C TYR A 167 19.14 7.39 24.96
N LYS A 168 19.18 8.53 24.28
CA LYS A 168 18.26 8.82 23.18
C LYS A 168 18.93 8.44 21.85
N PRO A 169 18.46 7.36 21.18
CA PRO A 169 18.97 6.99 19.87
C PRO A 169 18.68 8.09 18.84
N THR A 170 19.68 8.41 18.04
CA THR A 170 19.58 9.35 16.92
C THR A 170 20.30 8.78 15.70
N LYS A 171 20.00 9.32 14.51
CA LYS A 171 20.70 8.99 13.26
C LYS A 171 20.75 7.47 12.98
N GLU A 172 21.95 6.89 12.90
CA GLU A 172 22.20 5.48 12.59
C GLU A 172 21.63 4.55 13.67
N ALA A 173 21.75 4.92 14.96
CA ALA A 173 21.21 4.13 16.07
C ALA A 173 19.68 4.04 15.99
N LEU A 174 19.00 5.15 15.67
CA LEU A 174 17.55 5.16 15.49
C LEU A 174 17.14 4.40 14.21
N SER A 175 17.93 4.49 13.15
CA SER A 175 17.70 3.71 11.92
C SER A 175 17.79 2.21 12.18
N LEU A 176 18.78 1.78 12.97
CA LEU A 176 18.95 0.39 13.37
C LEU A 176 17.71 -0.12 14.13
N ILE A 177 17.19 0.67 15.08
CA ILE A 177 15.99 0.29 15.86
C ILE A 177 14.76 0.18 14.96
N VAL A 178 14.50 1.20 14.15
CA VAL A 178 13.23 1.32 13.40
C VAL A 178 13.16 0.34 12.23
N ASN A 179 14.30 0.01 11.64
CA ASN A 179 14.39 -0.91 10.51
C ASN A 179 14.92 -2.30 10.89
N HIS A 180 15.00 -2.61 12.20
CA HIS A 180 15.42 -3.95 12.67
C HIS A 180 14.39 -5.00 12.27
N ILE A 181 14.87 -6.12 11.74
CA ILE A 181 14.06 -7.30 11.44
C ILE A 181 14.81 -8.50 12.02
N ASN A 182 14.12 -9.30 12.83
CA ASN A 182 14.77 -10.48 13.40
C ASN A 182 15.17 -11.48 12.30
N PRO A 183 16.28 -12.23 12.50
CA PRO A 183 16.81 -13.15 11.49
C PRO A 183 15.79 -14.19 10.99
N GLU A 184 14.94 -14.71 11.87
CA GLU A 184 13.91 -15.69 11.49
C GLU A 184 12.82 -15.11 10.57
N VAL A 185 12.49 -13.83 10.74
CA VAL A 185 11.55 -13.12 9.88
C VAL A 185 12.18 -12.87 8.51
N LEU A 186 13.45 -12.48 8.49
CA LEU A 186 14.20 -12.29 7.24
C LEU A 186 14.30 -13.60 6.45
N ARG A 187 14.68 -14.71 7.09
CA ARG A 187 14.73 -16.03 6.44
C ARG A 187 13.38 -16.45 5.88
N LYS A 188 12.29 -16.19 6.63
CA LYS A 188 10.94 -16.46 6.13
C LYS A 188 10.59 -15.60 4.92
N ALA A 189 10.98 -14.32 4.91
CA ALA A 189 10.79 -13.44 3.77
C ALA A 189 11.60 -13.92 2.55
N GLU A 190 12.84 -14.41 2.73
CA GLU A 190 13.64 -15.05 1.68
C GLU A 190 12.95 -16.28 1.08
N GLU A 191 12.41 -17.16 1.94
CA GLU A 191 11.68 -18.35 1.49
C GLU A 191 10.41 -18.00 0.73
N GLU A 192 9.65 -17.01 1.21
CA GLU A 192 8.44 -16.51 0.56
C GLU A 192 8.76 -15.84 -0.78
N ALA A 193 9.82 -15.04 -0.84
CA ALA A 193 10.34 -14.47 -2.08
C ALA A 193 10.73 -15.60 -3.06
N ARG A 194 11.50 -16.60 -2.63
CA ARG A 194 11.86 -17.73 -3.51
C ARG A 194 10.63 -18.48 -4.03
N LYS A 195 9.62 -18.71 -3.18
CA LYS A 195 8.35 -19.35 -3.57
C LYS A 195 7.56 -18.54 -4.59
N ALA A 196 7.59 -17.22 -4.47
CA ALA A 196 6.94 -16.32 -5.42
C ALA A 196 7.79 -16.05 -6.69
N GLY A 197 8.89 -16.79 -6.87
CA GLY A 197 9.71 -16.77 -8.08
C GLY A 197 10.82 -15.71 -8.08
N PHE A 198 11.09 -15.09 -6.92
CA PHE A 198 12.16 -14.10 -6.77
C PHE A 198 13.53 -14.79 -6.61
N THR A 199 14.56 -14.26 -7.26
CA THR A 199 15.95 -14.75 -7.14
C THR A 199 16.60 -14.30 -5.83
N ASN A 200 16.30 -13.09 -5.38
CA ASN A 200 16.75 -12.48 -4.12
C ASN A 200 15.58 -11.78 -3.42
N ILE A 201 15.74 -11.42 -2.13
CA ILE A 201 14.76 -10.55 -1.46
C ILE A 201 14.74 -9.20 -2.20
N PRO A 202 13.55 -8.70 -2.58
CA PRO A 202 13.42 -7.36 -3.10
C PRO A 202 14.03 -6.31 -2.16
N SER A 203 14.64 -5.28 -2.73
CA SER A 203 15.23 -4.20 -1.91
C SER A 203 14.16 -3.52 -1.03
N PRO A 204 14.45 -3.22 0.26
CA PRO A 204 13.52 -2.49 1.11
C PRO A 204 13.16 -1.14 0.51
N ILE A 205 11.91 -0.74 0.70
CA ILE A 205 11.37 0.49 0.15
C ILE A 205 11.11 1.51 1.26
N LYS A 206 11.46 2.76 1.00
CA LYS A 206 11.19 3.87 1.92
C LYS A 206 9.72 4.26 1.85
N ILE A 207 9.01 4.16 2.98
CA ILE A 207 7.62 4.61 3.09
C ILE A 207 7.51 6.00 3.74
N GLY A 208 8.53 6.42 4.49
CA GLY A 208 8.50 7.70 5.18
C GLY A 208 9.71 7.94 6.06
N THR A 209 9.54 8.84 7.04
CA THR A 209 10.57 9.15 8.03
C THR A 209 9.96 9.20 9.43
N VAL A 210 10.74 8.88 10.45
CA VAL A 210 10.28 8.87 11.85
C VAL A 210 9.85 10.28 12.28
N ARG A 211 8.64 10.40 12.81
CA ARG A 211 8.10 11.64 13.40
C ARG A 211 7.41 11.32 14.72
N TYR A 212 7.90 11.92 15.80
CA TYR A 212 7.35 11.68 17.13
C TYR A 212 6.21 12.63 17.47
N THR A 213 6.29 13.88 17.01
CA THR A 213 5.31 14.94 17.32
C THR A 213 5.01 15.79 16.09
N SER A 214 3.91 16.54 16.14
CA SER A 214 3.58 17.50 15.08
C SER A 214 4.56 18.67 15.01
N THR A 215 5.20 19.02 16.14
CA THR A 215 6.17 20.10 16.26
C THR A 215 7.58 19.65 15.89
N ASP A 216 8.00 20.00 14.67
CA ASP A 216 9.27 19.54 14.07
C ASP A 216 10.50 20.42 14.40
N ARG A 217 10.39 21.38 15.35
CA ARG A 217 11.45 22.39 15.58
C ARG A 217 12.79 21.82 16.08
N MET A 218 12.77 20.75 16.87
CA MET A 218 13.96 20.15 17.50
C MET A 218 14.34 18.83 16.84
N HIS A 219 13.57 17.77 17.11
CA HIS A 219 13.88 16.39 16.67
C HIS A 219 13.92 16.19 15.15
N ARG A 220 13.37 17.14 14.38
CA ARG A 220 13.35 17.18 12.91
C ARG A 220 13.76 18.56 12.38
N GLY A 221 14.58 19.28 13.15
CA GLY A 221 15.14 20.57 12.75
C GLY A 221 15.98 20.45 11.47
N LYS A 222 16.33 21.59 10.86
CA LYS A 222 17.03 21.63 9.56
C LYS A 222 18.34 20.83 9.53
N ASP A 223 19.06 20.83 10.65
CA ASP A 223 20.37 20.19 10.78
C ASP A 223 20.29 18.76 11.35
N VAL A 224 19.08 18.25 11.58
CA VAL A 224 18.87 16.89 12.10
C VAL A 224 18.51 15.96 10.94
N PRO A 225 19.32 14.91 10.67
CA PRO A 225 19.01 13.97 9.60
C PRO A 225 17.73 13.21 9.93
N LYS A 226 16.83 13.15 8.96
CA LYS A 226 15.59 12.39 9.07
C LYS A 226 15.91 10.91 8.91
N VAL A 227 15.44 10.10 9.85
CA VAL A 227 15.60 8.65 9.80
C VAL A 227 14.49 8.06 8.95
N ASP A 228 14.88 7.31 7.93
CA ASP A 228 13.97 6.65 7.01
C ASP A 228 13.34 5.42 7.65
N VAL A 229 12.06 5.22 7.35
CA VAL A 229 11.32 4.01 7.69
C VAL A 229 11.20 3.18 6.41
N LEU A 230 11.74 1.98 6.46
CA LEU A 230 11.78 1.02 5.37
C LEU A 230 10.79 -0.11 5.63
N ILE A 231 10.22 -0.66 4.55
CA ILE A 231 9.37 -1.85 4.61
C ILE A 231 9.77 -2.79 3.48
N GLN A 232 9.60 -4.11 3.68
CA GLN A 232 9.93 -5.09 2.67
C GLN A 232 8.80 -5.18 1.64
N PRO A 233 9.06 -5.11 0.33
CA PRO A 233 8.02 -5.31 -0.68
C PRO A 233 7.28 -6.65 -0.53
N THR A 234 7.95 -7.69 -0.03
CA THR A 234 7.35 -9.00 0.26
C THR A 234 6.22 -8.94 1.29
N ASP A 235 6.18 -7.92 2.14
CA ASP A 235 5.08 -7.74 3.10
C ASP A 235 3.77 -7.35 2.40
N PHE A 236 3.84 -6.80 1.19
CA PHE A 236 2.68 -6.46 0.36
C PHE A 236 2.36 -7.55 -0.68
N LEU A 237 3.30 -8.46 -0.95
CA LEU A 237 3.11 -9.54 -1.90
C LEU A 237 2.42 -10.72 -1.22
N SER A 238 1.30 -11.18 -1.78
CA SER A 238 0.53 -12.33 -1.26
C SER A 238 -0.04 -12.17 0.15
N ARG A 239 -0.03 -10.96 0.71
CA ARG A 239 -0.65 -10.62 2.01
C ARG A 239 -1.76 -9.59 1.80
N ARG A 240 -2.80 -9.68 2.65
CA ARG A 240 -3.88 -8.70 2.64
C ARG A 240 -3.47 -7.50 3.50
N THR A 241 -3.17 -6.38 2.84
CA THR A 241 -2.84 -5.13 3.52
C THR A 241 -4.07 -4.23 3.57
N ALA A 242 -4.32 -3.61 4.73
CA ALA A 242 -5.38 -2.62 4.90
C ALA A 242 -4.77 -1.24 5.21
N VAL A 243 -5.17 -0.23 4.45
CA VAL A 243 -4.81 1.17 4.71
C VAL A 243 -6.05 1.89 5.21
N LEU A 244 -6.09 2.19 6.51
CA LEU A 244 -7.21 2.83 7.18
C LEU A 244 -6.90 4.31 7.43
N GLY A 245 -7.83 5.18 7.08
CA GLY A 245 -7.70 6.62 7.30
C GLY A 245 -8.88 7.40 6.76
N MET A 246 -9.19 8.54 7.40
CA MET A 246 -10.23 9.46 6.97
C MET A 246 -9.92 10.07 5.58
N THR A 247 -10.87 10.75 4.96
CA THR A 247 -10.61 11.51 3.73
C THR A 247 -9.63 12.65 4.02
N ARG A 248 -8.76 12.96 3.05
CA ARG A 248 -7.70 13.99 3.17
C ARG A 248 -6.62 13.76 4.24
N THR A 249 -6.52 12.56 4.81
CA THR A 249 -5.42 12.21 5.73
C THR A 249 -4.24 11.51 5.06
N GLY A 250 -4.19 11.49 3.72
CA GLY A 250 -3.10 10.89 2.95
C GLY A 250 -3.27 9.41 2.60
N LYS A 251 -4.44 8.79 2.81
CA LYS A 251 -4.71 7.38 2.45
C LYS A 251 -4.34 7.07 0.99
N SER A 252 -4.84 7.87 0.04
CA SER A 252 -4.56 7.66 -1.39
C SER A 252 -3.07 7.80 -1.70
N ASN A 253 -2.38 8.75 -1.06
CA ASN A 253 -0.93 8.92 -1.21
C ASN A 253 -0.15 7.73 -0.64
N THR A 254 -0.55 7.19 0.51
CA THR A 254 0.04 5.97 1.06
C THR A 254 -0.12 4.79 0.10
N VAL A 255 -1.30 4.63 -0.53
CA VAL A 255 -1.52 3.59 -1.54
C VAL A 255 -0.66 3.83 -2.78
N LYS A 256 -0.59 5.07 -3.30
CA LYS A 256 0.30 5.43 -4.42
C LYS A 256 1.75 5.07 -4.10
N THR A 257 2.28 5.52 -2.97
CA THR A 257 3.67 5.22 -2.55
C THR A 257 3.91 3.71 -2.45
N THR A 258 2.96 2.96 -1.89
CA THR A 258 3.09 1.51 -1.74
C THR A 258 3.10 0.80 -3.10
N VAL A 259 2.14 1.11 -3.97
CA VAL A 259 2.03 0.56 -5.33
C VAL A 259 3.28 0.88 -6.14
N SER A 260 3.71 2.14 -6.12
CA SER A 260 4.91 2.59 -6.82
C SER A 260 6.15 1.87 -6.32
N ALA A 261 6.28 1.69 -5.01
CA ALA A 261 7.43 1.07 -4.42
C ALA A 261 7.52 -0.44 -4.73
N VAL A 262 6.39 -1.16 -4.72
CA VAL A 262 6.32 -2.55 -5.18
C VAL A 262 6.65 -2.64 -6.67
N ALA A 263 6.14 -1.72 -7.50
CA ALA A 263 6.44 -1.68 -8.93
C ALA A 263 7.94 -1.44 -9.20
N ILE A 264 8.55 -0.46 -8.52
CA ILE A 264 9.98 -0.16 -8.65
C ILE A 264 10.84 -1.34 -8.21
N ALA A 265 10.50 -2.00 -7.10
CA ALA A 265 11.21 -3.18 -6.64
C ALA A 265 11.12 -4.32 -7.67
N ALA A 266 9.92 -4.57 -8.19
CA ALA A 266 9.70 -5.56 -9.25
C ALA A 266 10.48 -5.25 -10.54
N MET A 267 10.51 -3.99 -10.98
CA MET A 267 11.28 -3.56 -12.16
C MET A 267 12.79 -3.67 -11.95
N LYS A 268 13.30 -3.19 -10.80
CA LYS A 268 14.73 -3.20 -10.46
C LYS A 268 15.28 -4.62 -10.46
N ASP A 269 14.54 -5.55 -9.87
CA ASP A 269 14.98 -6.92 -9.67
C ASP A 269 14.42 -7.86 -10.78
N ASN A 270 13.78 -7.29 -11.82
CA ASN A 270 13.21 -7.94 -13.00
C ASN A 270 12.24 -9.11 -12.69
N ILE A 271 11.31 -8.90 -11.75
CA ILE A 271 10.29 -9.87 -11.38
C ILE A 271 8.92 -9.50 -11.99
N PRO A 272 8.18 -10.46 -12.57
CA PRO A 272 6.83 -10.22 -13.08
C PRO A 272 5.83 -10.07 -11.94
N VAL A 273 5.57 -8.83 -11.51
CA VAL A 273 4.50 -8.50 -10.55
C VAL A 273 3.38 -7.75 -11.25
N GLY A 274 2.18 -8.32 -11.26
CA GLY A 274 0.96 -7.67 -11.73
C GLY A 274 0.22 -6.97 -10.59
N GLN A 275 -0.10 -5.69 -10.77
CA GLN A 275 -0.92 -4.92 -9.83
C GLN A 275 -2.24 -4.52 -10.51
N LEU A 276 -3.36 -4.78 -9.85
CA LEU A 276 -4.70 -4.41 -10.31
C LEU A 276 -5.31 -3.42 -9.32
N ILE A 277 -5.67 -2.24 -9.79
CA ILE A 277 -6.24 -1.16 -8.98
C ILE A 277 -7.68 -0.93 -9.42
N PHE A 278 -8.63 -1.15 -8.52
CA PHE A 278 -10.02 -0.74 -8.70
C PHE A 278 -10.17 0.71 -8.24
N ASP A 279 -10.02 1.63 -9.19
CA ASP A 279 -10.02 3.06 -8.93
C ASP A 279 -11.43 3.66 -9.06
N VAL A 280 -12.21 3.57 -7.98
CA VAL A 280 -13.60 4.07 -7.96
C VAL A 280 -13.68 5.59 -8.18
N ASN A 281 -12.69 6.33 -7.69
CA ASN A 281 -12.68 7.80 -7.74
C ASN A 281 -11.86 8.38 -8.92
N GLY A 282 -11.06 7.56 -9.60
CA GLY A 282 -10.17 7.99 -10.67
C GLY A 282 -8.87 8.68 -10.21
N GLU A 283 -8.52 8.58 -8.92
CA GLU A 283 -7.38 9.28 -8.28
C GLU A 283 -6.00 8.70 -8.65
N TYR A 284 -5.96 7.44 -9.10
CA TYR A 284 -4.73 6.73 -9.48
C TYR A 284 -4.50 6.74 -10.98
N ALA A 285 -5.58 6.81 -11.77
CA ALA A 285 -5.53 6.82 -13.23
C ALA A 285 -5.47 8.22 -13.85
N ASN A 286 -5.81 9.28 -13.11
CA ASN A 286 -5.72 10.67 -13.59
C ASN A 286 -4.84 11.51 -12.64
N ALA A 287 -3.99 12.37 -13.19
CA ALA A 287 -3.43 13.48 -12.43
C ALA A 287 -4.56 14.34 -11.88
N THR A 288 -4.54 14.59 -10.57
CA THR A 288 -5.41 15.58 -9.96
C THR A 288 -4.56 16.80 -9.64
N ALA A 289 -5.09 18.01 -9.81
CA ALA A 289 -4.39 19.27 -9.47
C ALA A 289 -3.99 19.38 -7.97
N GLN A 290 -4.43 18.46 -7.12
CA GLN A 290 -4.10 18.37 -5.70
C GLN A 290 -2.81 17.58 -5.42
N ASP A 291 -2.42 16.67 -6.32
CA ASP A 291 -1.28 15.77 -6.15
C ASP A 291 -0.24 16.09 -7.21
N ASP A 292 0.53 17.20 -7.05
CA ASP A 292 1.70 17.63 -7.84
C ASP A 292 1.72 17.42 -9.37
N GLY A 293 0.58 17.09 -9.97
CA GLY A 293 0.43 16.59 -11.33
C GLY A 293 0.75 15.10 -11.56
N SER A 294 1.00 14.25 -10.55
CA SER A 294 1.44 12.86 -10.78
C SER A 294 0.42 11.77 -10.38
N SER A 295 0.09 10.91 -11.35
CA SER A 295 -0.70 9.69 -11.17
C SER A 295 0.15 8.43 -11.43
N ILE A 296 -0.33 7.26 -10.98
CA ILE A 296 0.37 5.99 -11.24
C ILE A 296 0.50 5.75 -12.74
N ALA A 297 -0.53 6.12 -13.51
CA ALA A 297 -0.56 5.99 -14.95
C ALA A 297 0.49 6.86 -15.67
N GLU A 298 0.80 8.05 -15.15
CA GLU A 298 1.82 8.95 -15.72
C GLU A 298 3.24 8.59 -15.27
N VAL A 299 3.38 8.03 -14.07
CA VAL A 299 4.70 7.65 -13.53
C VAL A 299 5.21 6.34 -14.16
N PHE A 300 4.31 5.42 -14.51
CA PHE A 300 4.67 4.11 -15.04
C PHE A 300 4.05 3.85 -16.41
N ASP A 301 4.88 3.87 -17.46
CA ASP A 301 4.49 3.60 -18.85
C ASP A 301 3.88 2.20 -19.06
N THR A 302 4.14 1.25 -18.15
CA THR A 302 3.57 -0.09 -18.17
C THR A 302 2.12 -0.16 -17.69
N THR A 303 1.56 0.96 -17.23
CA THR A 303 0.21 1.02 -16.69
C THR A 303 -0.81 1.11 -17.83
N ILE A 304 -1.70 0.13 -17.90
CA ILE A 304 -2.83 0.15 -18.84
C ILE A 304 -4.08 0.56 -18.08
N CYS A 305 -4.67 1.69 -18.47
CA CYS A 305 -5.86 2.20 -17.83
C CYS A 305 -7.11 1.79 -18.60
N TYR A 306 -8.15 1.34 -17.88
CA TYR A 306 -9.45 1.02 -18.45
C TYR A 306 -10.53 1.93 -17.86
N ARG A 307 -11.52 2.32 -18.67
CA ARG A 307 -12.66 3.14 -18.23
C ARG A 307 -13.93 2.78 -18.99
N ALA A 308 -15.08 2.89 -18.32
CA ALA A 308 -16.39 2.63 -18.92
C ALA A 308 -17.02 3.85 -19.64
N ILE A 309 -16.26 4.92 -19.87
CA ILE A 309 -16.72 6.15 -20.51
C ILE A 309 -15.86 6.37 -21.75
N ASN A 310 -16.49 6.70 -22.88
CA ASN A 310 -15.78 7.06 -24.09
C ASN A 310 -15.07 8.42 -23.89
N THR A 311 -13.73 8.42 -23.94
CA THR A 311 -12.91 9.63 -23.83
C THR A 311 -11.94 9.68 -25.01
N PRO A 312 -12.41 10.12 -26.21
CA PRO A 312 -11.59 10.16 -27.42
C PRO A 312 -10.35 11.06 -27.30
N ASP A 313 -10.42 12.04 -26.41
CA ASP A 313 -9.36 12.98 -26.05
C ASP A 313 -8.25 12.36 -25.17
N LYS A 314 -8.46 11.14 -24.64
CA LYS A 314 -7.52 10.45 -23.73
C LYS A 314 -7.14 9.06 -24.26
N PRO A 315 -6.22 8.97 -25.23
CA PRO A 315 -5.90 7.71 -25.92
C PRO A 315 -5.22 6.64 -25.04
N HIS A 316 -4.75 6.99 -23.84
CA HIS A 316 -4.18 6.04 -22.88
C HIS A 316 -5.23 5.24 -22.10
N PHE A 317 -6.51 5.63 -22.17
CA PHE A 317 -7.61 4.84 -21.63
C PHE A 317 -8.16 3.88 -22.68
N LYS A 318 -8.26 2.61 -22.29
CA LYS A 318 -8.97 1.58 -23.04
C LYS A 318 -10.42 1.49 -22.56
N ASP A 319 -11.31 1.07 -23.46
CA ASP A 319 -12.70 0.85 -23.11
C ASP A 319 -12.83 -0.38 -22.20
N LEU A 320 -13.53 -0.22 -21.08
CA LEU A 320 -13.88 -1.30 -20.14
C LEU A 320 -15.24 -1.92 -20.49
N ARG A 321 -16.05 -1.26 -21.32
CA ARG A 321 -17.38 -1.74 -21.69
C ARG A 321 -17.29 -2.99 -22.55
N ILE A 322 -18.35 -3.78 -22.48
CA ILE A 322 -18.49 -5.02 -23.26
C ILE A 322 -18.86 -4.66 -24.70
N ASN A 323 -18.17 -5.27 -25.66
CA ASN A 323 -18.54 -5.18 -27.06
C ASN A 323 -19.65 -6.21 -27.37
N PHE A 324 -20.86 -5.73 -27.67
CA PHE A 324 -22.03 -6.60 -27.89
C PHE A 324 -21.93 -7.47 -29.15
N TYR A 325 -21.13 -7.07 -30.14
CA TYR A 325 -20.88 -7.88 -31.33
C TYR A 325 -19.91 -9.03 -31.06
N GLU A 326 -18.95 -8.84 -30.14
CA GLU A 326 -17.97 -9.86 -29.76
C GLU A 326 -18.51 -10.82 -28.67
N GLN A 327 -19.21 -10.28 -27.67
CA GLN A 327 -19.75 -11.02 -26.52
C GLN A 327 -21.28 -10.98 -26.54
N SER A 328 -21.88 -11.57 -27.57
CA SER A 328 -23.32 -11.45 -27.83
C SER A 328 -24.20 -12.13 -26.78
N ASP A 329 -23.72 -13.20 -26.14
CA ASP A 329 -24.39 -13.88 -25.02
C ASP A 329 -24.44 -12.98 -23.77
N VAL A 330 -23.30 -12.40 -23.39
CA VAL A 330 -23.22 -11.47 -22.26
C VAL A 330 -24.06 -10.23 -22.53
N ALA A 331 -24.03 -9.73 -23.77
CA ALA A 331 -24.86 -8.61 -24.20
C ALA A 331 -26.35 -8.89 -24.08
N LEU A 332 -26.82 -10.05 -24.55
CA LEU A 332 -28.23 -10.41 -24.47
C LEU A 332 -28.70 -10.55 -23.02
N ASN A 333 -27.89 -11.16 -22.15
CA ASN A 333 -28.16 -11.26 -20.71
C ASN A 333 -28.21 -9.89 -20.04
N LEU A 334 -27.29 -8.98 -20.39
CA LEU A 334 -27.27 -7.61 -19.85
C LEU A 334 -28.50 -6.82 -20.31
N LEU A 335 -28.82 -6.87 -21.61
CA LEU A 335 -30.07 -6.32 -22.15
C LEU A 335 -31.28 -6.95 -21.47
N GLU A 336 -31.20 -8.24 -21.13
CA GLU A 336 -32.27 -8.93 -20.45
C GLU A 336 -32.56 -8.28 -19.10
N GLN A 337 -31.52 -8.18 -18.27
CA GLN A 337 -31.58 -7.62 -16.93
C GLN A 337 -32.01 -6.15 -16.94
N LEU A 338 -31.40 -5.31 -17.78
CA LEU A 338 -31.66 -3.86 -17.79
C LEU A 338 -33.08 -3.50 -18.24
N SER A 339 -33.73 -4.35 -19.03
CA SER A 339 -35.07 -4.05 -19.54
C SER A 339 -36.19 -4.69 -18.73
N ARG A 340 -35.90 -5.43 -17.65
CA ARG A 340 -36.93 -5.97 -16.73
C ARG A 340 -37.83 -4.88 -16.13
N GLU A 341 -37.29 -3.69 -15.89
CA GLU A 341 -38.03 -2.57 -15.28
C GLU A 341 -38.82 -1.74 -16.31
N THR A 342 -38.46 -1.80 -17.59
CA THR A 342 -39.01 -0.95 -18.66
C THR A 342 -39.89 -1.70 -19.66
N ARG A 343 -39.92 -3.03 -19.61
CA ARG A 343 -40.72 -3.83 -20.55
C ARG A 343 -42.22 -3.81 -20.20
N GLY A 344 -43.04 -3.58 -21.23
CA GLY A 344 -44.46 -3.95 -21.22
C GLY A 344 -44.67 -5.45 -21.49
N ASN A 345 -45.92 -5.90 -21.55
CA ASN A 345 -46.33 -7.31 -21.67
C ASN A 345 -46.17 -7.93 -23.08
N ALA A 346 -45.20 -7.50 -23.88
CA ALA A 346 -44.99 -8.03 -25.22
C ALA A 346 -44.29 -9.41 -25.19
N GLN A 347 -45.02 -10.46 -25.53
CA GLN A 347 -44.53 -11.85 -25.51
C GLN A 347 -43.33 -12.08 -26.43
N ASP A 348 -43.29 -11.43 -27.59
CA ASP A 348 -42.20 -11.56 -28.57
C ASP A 348 -40.87 -11.01 -28.02
N ILE A 349 -40.93 -9.86 -27.34
CA ILE A 349 -39.77 -9.22 -26.70
C ILE A 349 -39.24 -10.10 -25.57
N THR A 350 -40.15 -10.67 -24.78
CA THR A 350 -39.80 -11.61 -23.72
C THR A 350 -39.13 -12.86 -24.28
N THR A 351 -39.68 -13.43 -25.36
CA THR A 351 -39.12 -14.63 -26.01
C THR A 351 -37.73 -14.36 -26.59
N PHE A 352 -37.52 -13.20 -27.20
CA PHE A 352 -36.21 -12.80 -27.72
C PHE A 352 -35.18 -12.64 -26.59
N LEU A 353 -35.52 -11.91 -25.53
CA LEU A 353 -34.56 -11.58 -24.47
C LEU A 353 -34.27 -12.75 -23.52
N THR A 354 -35.19 -13.71 -23.41
CA THR A 354 -34.96 -14.97 -22.68
C THR A 354 -34.35 -16.07 -23.55
N SER A 355 -34.08 -15.79 -24.82
CA SER A 355 -33.34 -16.72 -25.68
C SER A 355 -31.86 -16.74 -25.29
N SER A 356 -31.18 -17.88 -25.52
CA SER A 356 -29.73 -17.99 -25.29
C SER A 356 -28.94 -17.80 -26.58
N LEU A 357 -27.85 -17.04 -26.47
CA LEU A 357 -26.80 -16.91 -27.48
C LEU A 357 -25.49 -17.59 -27.03
N GLU A 358 -25.53 -18.41 -26.00
CA GLU A 358 -24.41 -19.26 -25.60
C GLU A 358 -24.07 -20.25 -26.72
N GLU A 359 -22.78 -20.34 -27.08
CA GLU A 359 -22.34 -21.24 -28.16
C GLU A 359 -22.49 -22.70 -27.70
N PRO A 360 -23.33 -23.52 -28.37
CA PRO A 360 -23.41 -24.94 -28.07
C PRO A 360 -22.14 -25.66 -28.53
N ASP A 361 -21.94 -26.91 -28.09
CA ASP A 361 -20.81 -27.72 -28.57
C ASP A 361 -20.80 -27.78 -30.11
N ARG A 362 -19.65 -27.46 -30.69
CA ARG A 362 -19.41 -27.47 -32.14
C ARG A 362 -19.59 -28.86 -32.75
N SER A 363 -19.48 -29.91 -31.95
CA SER A 363 -19.77 -31.29 -32.38
C SER A 363 -21.27 -31.49 -32.70
N GLU A 364 -22.15 -30.74 -32.04
CA GLU A 364 -23.60 -30.77 -32.25
C GLU A 364 -24.00 -29.86 -33.42
N ARG A 365 -23.80 -30.37 -34.64
CA ARG A 365 -23.99 -29.60 -35.89
C ARG A 365 -25.32 -28.86 -36.00
N SER A 366 -26.44 -29.47 -35.61
CA SER A 366 -27.78 -28.87 -35.75
C SER A 366 -28.02 -27.73 -34.75
N PRO A 367 -27.79 -27.90 -33.43
CA PRO A 367 -27.73 -26.80 -32.47
C PRO A 367 -26.77 -25.67 -32.88
N HIS A 368 -25.55 -26.01 -33.31
CA HIS A 368 -24.54 -25.02 -33.71
C HIS A 368 -24.97 -24.18 -34.92
N THR A 369 -25.51 -24.82 -35.96
CA THR A 369 -26.06 -24.14 -37.15
C THR A 369 -27.18 -23.16 -36.77
N ARG A 370 -28.10 -23.58 -35.89
CA ARG A 370 -29.20 -22.72 -35.42
C ARG A 370 -28.68 -21.54 -34.59
N TRP A 371 -27.68 -21.79 -33.74
CA TRP A 371 -27.01 -20.74 -32.98
C TRP A 371 -26.32 -19.71 -33.88
N GLN A 372 -25.60 -20.13 -34.93
CA GLN A 372 -24.96 -19.21 -35.88
C GLN A 372 -25.98 -18.25 -36.52
N VAL A 373 -27.14 -18.78 -36.92
CA VAL A 373 -28.23 -17.96 -37.49
C VAL A 373 -28.81 -17.01 -36.43
N ARG A 374 -29.06 -17.47 -35.20
CA ARG A 374 -29.58 -16.61 -34.11
C ARG A 374 -28.61 -15.48 -33.77
N ARG A 375 -27.32 -15.77 -33.68
CA ARG A 375 -26.27 -14.79 -33.45
C ARG A 375 -26.18 -13.77 -34.59
N ALA A 376 -26.28 -14.22 -35.84
CA ALA A 376 -26.30 -13.34 -37.00
C ALA A 376 -27.52 -12.40 -37.00
N VAL A 377 -28.71 -12.92 -36.65
CA VAL A 377 -29.92 -12.09 -36.47
C VAL A 377 -29.71 -11.07 -35.35
N PHE A 378 -29.11 -11.49 -34.23
CA PHE A 378 -28.79 -10.58 -33.11
C PHE A 378 -27.86 -9.45 -33.54
N HIS A 379 -26.81 -9.74 -34.32
CA HIS A 379 -25.92 -8.71 -34.88
C HIS A 379 -26.68 -7.73 -35.79
N CYS A 380 -27.63 -8.20 -36.60
CA CYS A 380 -28.49 -7.33 -37.39
C CYS A 380 -29.42 -6.46 -36.53
N ILE A 381 -29.91 -6.97 -35.40
CA ILE A 381 -30.71 -6.20 -34.44
C ILE A 381 -29.86 -5.09 -33.81
N LEU A 382 -28.62 -5.39 -33.41
CA LEU A 382 -27.68 -4.39 -32.89
C LEU A 382 -27.41 -3.28 -33.92
N ASN A 383 -27.19 -3.65 -35.18
CA ASN A 383 -26.97 -2.70 -36.27
C ASN A 383 -28.21 -1.82 -36.52
N ALA A 384 -29.41 -2.42 -36.54
CA ALA A 384 -30.66 -1.69 -36.66
C ALA A 384 -30.91 -0.73 -35.48
N ALA A 385 -30.43 -1.09 -34.28
CA ALA A 385 -30.45 -0.25 -33.09
C ALA A 385 -29.28 0.76 -33.04
N GLN A 386 -28.51 0.90 -34.12
CA GLN A 386 -27.41 1.86 -34.28
C GLN A 386 -26.22 1.64 -33.32
N TYR A 387 -26.01 0.41 -32.85
CA TYR A 387 -24.78 0.07 -32.12
C TYR A 387 -23.58 0.05 -33.09
N GLU A 388 -22.53 0.79 -32.75
CA GLU A 388 -21.28 0.82 -33.50
C GLU A 388 -20.61 -0.55 -33.49
N ALA A 389 -20.33 -1.07 -34.69
CA ALA A 389 -19.66 -2.36 -34.86
C ALA A 389 -18.15 -2.18 -35.05
N PRO A 390 -17.34 -3.21 -34.75
CA PRO A 390 -15.93 -3.21 -35.10
C PRO A 390 -15.68 -2.94 -36.58
N ASN A 391 -14.58 -2.25 -36.90
CA ASN A 391 -14.19 -1.99 -38.29
C ASN A 391 -14.03 -3.31 -39.06
N GLY A 392 -14.70 -3.41 -40.21
CA GLY A 392 -14.65 -4.61 -41.05
C GLY A 392 -15.40 -5.82 -40.48
N PHE A 393 -16.33 -5.62 -39.53
CA PHE A 393 -17.13 -6.71 -38.97
C PHE A 393 -17.99 -7.39 -40.05
N MET A 394 -17.89 -8.72 -40.12
CA MET A 394 -18.63 -9.55 -41.06
C MET A 394 -19.57 -10.49 -40.31
N VAL A 395 -20.81 -10.59 -40.79
CA VAL A 395 -21.82 -11.50 -40.28
C VAL A 395 -21.76 -12.81 -41.05
N GLU A 396 -21.65 -13.90 -40.32
CA GLU A 396 -21.48 -15.24 -40.88
C GLU A 396 -22.61 -16.17 -40.42
N PHE A 397 -23.30 -16.78 -41.38
CA PHE A 397 -24.38 -17.73 -41.08
C PHE A 397 -24.64 -18.72 -42.22
N PRO A 398 -25.05 -19.95 -41.88
CA PRO A 398 -25.56 -20.92 -42.85
C PRO A 398 -27.02 -20.63 -43.21
N ALA A 399 -27.41 -20.96 -44.44
CA ALA A 399 -28.80 -20.92 -44.90
C ALA A 399 -29.13 -22.17 -45.72
N SER A 400 -30.36 -22.70 -45.59
CA SER A 400 -30.76 -23.85 -46.41
C SER A 400 -30.95 -23.42 -47.86
N GLN A 401 -30.72 -24.33 -48.82
CA GLN A 401 -30.86 -24.02 -50.24
C GLN A 401 -32.28 -23.55 -50.59
N GLN A 402 -33.30 -24.12 -49.93
CA GLN A 402 -34.69 -23.70 -50.08
C GLN A 402 -34.90 -22.25 -49.63
N VAL A 403 -34.37 -21.87 -48.46
CA VAL A 403 -34.47 -20.49 -47.96
C VAL A 403 -33.73 -19.54 -48.89
N VAL A 404 -32.53 -19.89 -49.37
CA VAL A 404 -31.80 -19.07 -50.34
C VAL A 404 -32.62 -18.81 -51.59
N THR A 405 -33.22 -19.85 -52.19
CA THR A 405 -34.05 -19.72 -53.40
C THR A 405 -35.29 -18.85 -53.17
N LEU A 406 -35.91 -18.91 -52.00
CA LEU A 406 -37.07 -18.09 -51.67
C LEU A 406 -36.70 -16.63 -51.36
N VAL A 407 -35.54 -16.38 -50.77
CA VAL A 407 -35.09 -15.03 -50.39
C VAL A 407 -34.46 -14.29 -51.56
N GLN A 408 -33.80 -15.00 -52.49
CA GLN A 408 -33.09 -14.40 -53.62
C GLN A 408 -33.89 -13.37 -54.44
N PRO A 409 -35.19 -13.57 -54.75
CA PRO A 409 -35.98 -12.60 -55.52
C PRO A 409 -36.24 -11.27 -54.79
N GLU A 410 -36.17 -11.27 -53.45
CA GLU A 410 -36.38 -10.07 -52.62
C GLU A 410 -35.07 -9.29 -52.38
N LEU A 411 -33.93 -9.80 -52.86
CA LEU A 411 -32.62 -9.18 -52.73
C LEU A 411 -32.30 -8.29 -53.94
N PRO A 412 -31.44 -7.26 -53.77
CA PRO A 412 -30.93 -6.47 -54.89
C PRO A 412 -30.22 -7.31 -55.96
N ASN A 413 -30.29 -6.89 -57.23
CA ASN A 413 -29.75 -7.63 -58.38
C ASN A 413 -28.25 -8.03 -58.28
N ASN A 414 -27.45 -7.28 -57.51
CA ASN A 414 -26.01 -7.53 -57.31
C ASN A 414 -25.67 -8.00 -55.89
N PHE A 415 -26.61 -8.65 -55.20
CA PHE A 415 -26.37 -9.13 -53.85
C PHE A 415 -25.35 -10.29 -53.84
N PRO A 416 -24.39 -10.34 -52.88
CA PRO A 416 -23.38 -11.39 -52.84
C PRO A 416 -24.00 -12.80 -52.77
N ALA A 417 -23.53 -13.69 -53.63
CA ALA A 417 -23.94 -15.09 -53.60
C ALA A 417 -23.34 -15.80 -52.38
N PRO A 418 -24.04 -16.78 -51.77
CA PRO A 418 -23.48 -17.54 -50.67
C PRO A 418 -22.33 -18.42 -51.16
N GLY A 419 -21.29 -18.54 -50.33
CA GLY A 419 -20.29 -19.61 -50.45
C GLY A 419 -20.87 -20.97 -50.05
N ARG A 420 -20.00 -21.97 -49.89
CA ARG A 420 -20.37 -23.33 -49.48
C ARG A 420 -19.49 -23.80 -48.33
N ILE A 421 -20.10 -24.43 -47.32
CA ILE A 421 -19.38 -25.09 -46.23
C ILE A 421 -19.86 -26.54 -46.04
N GLY A 422 -18.96 -27.42 -45.60
CA GLY A 422 -19.29 -28.82 -45.28
C GLY A 422 -19.96 -29.57 -46.44
N ASN A 423 -21.12 -30.16 -46.19
CA ASN A 423 -21.94 -30.91 -47.17
C ASN A 423 -22.66 -29.97 -48.17
N ASN A 424 -21.92 -29.05 -48.79
CA ASN A 424 -22.43 -28.10 -49.78
C ASN A 424 -23.56 -27.17 -49.26
N ILE A 425 -23.55 -26.86 -47.96
CA ILE A 425 -24.54 -25.98 -47.33
C ILE A 425 -24.21 -24.53 -47.72
N PRO A 426 -25.17 -23.75 -48.25
CA PRO A 426 -24.98 -22.32 -48.49
C PRO A 426 -24.54 -21.59 -47.23
N PHE A 427 -23.50 -20.76 -47.35
CA PHE A 427 -22.95 -20.00 -46.24
C PHE A 427 -22.68 -18.57 -46.66
N TYR A 428 -23.26 -17.64 -45.91
CA TYR A 428 -23.08 -16.21 -46.15
C TYR A 428 -21.98 -15.66 -45.26
N ARG A 429 -21.17 -14.79 -45.86
CA ARG A 429 -20.23 -13.91 -45.18
C ARG A 429 -20.48 -12.51 -45.74
N LEU A 430 -21.23 -11.71 -44.99
CA LEU A 430 -21.81 -10.45 -45.46
C LEU A 430 -21.40 -9.31 -44.53
N THR A 431 -21.38 -8.07 -45.04
CA THR A 431 -21.31 -6.90 -44.16
C THR A 431 -22.58 -6.82 -43.30
N LEU A 432 -22.55 -6.07 -42.18
CA LEU A 432 -23.74 -5.89 -41.33
C LEU A 432 -24.95 -5.33 -42.11
N GLU A 433 -24.72 -4.37 -43.01
CA GLU A 433 -25.76 -3.81 -43.86
C GLU A 433 -26.35 -4.87 -44.79
N GLN A 434 -25.50 -5.64 -45.49
CA GLN A 434 -25.94 -6.72 -46.36
C GLN A 434 -26.71 -7.80 -45.59
N ALA A 435 -26.19 -8.24 -44.43
CA ALA A 435 -26.87 -9.21 -43.58
C ALA A 435 -28.23 -8.70 -43.09
N THR A 436 -28.32 -7.41 -42.73
CA THR A 436 -29.58 -6.77 -42.31
C THR A 436 -30.60 -6.75 -43.46
N ILE A 437 -30.17 -6.43 -44.69
CA ILE A 437 -31.00 -6.53 -45.90
C ILE A 437 -31.47 -7.97 -46.09
N TRP A 438 -30.57 -8.94 -45.98
CA TRP A 438 -30.87 -10.37 -46.16
C TRP A 438 -31.91 -10.88 -45.17
N PHE A 439 -31.72 -10.64 -43.87
CA PHE A 439 -32.67 -11.08 -42.85
C PHE A 439 -34.01 -10.34 -42.92
N THR A 440 -34.03 -9.09 -43.38
CA THR A 440 -35.27 -8.33 -43.63
C THR A 440 -36.04 -8.90 -44.82
N ALA A 441 -35.35 -9.28 -45.90
CA ALA A 441 -35.94 -9.99 -47.02
C ALA A 441 -36.47 -11.37 -46.58
N ALA A 442 -35.69 -12.13 -45.81
CA ALA A 442 -36.13 -13.41 -45.25
C ALA A 442 -37.38 -13.27 -44.37
N ARG A 443 -37.48 -12.21 -43.57
CA ARG A 443 -38.69 -11.90 -42.78
C ARG A 443 -39.90 -11.57 -43.65
N ARG A 444 -39.72 -10.83 -44.75
CA ARG A 444 -40.80 -10.52 -45.70
C ARG A 444 -41.32 -11.79 -46.37
N VAL A 445 -40.43 -12.63 -46.87
CA VAL A 445 -40.76 -13.94 -47.43
C VAL A 445 -41.51 -14.79 -46.42
N ASN A 446 -41.00 -14.91 -45.18
CA ASN A 446 -41.66 -15.70 -44.14
C ASN A 446 -43.07 -15.18 -43.79
N ARG A 447 -43.29 -13.87 -43.84
CA ARG A 447 -44.63 -13.27 -43.63
C ARG A 447 -45.56 -13.48 -44.82
N ALA A 448 -45.06 -13.38 -46.05
CA ALA A 448 -45.83 -13.56 -47.27
C ALA A 448 -46.17 -15.05 -47.53
N ALA A 449 -45.30 -15.95 -47.07
CA ALA A 449 -45.42 -17.38 -47.32
C ALA A 449 -46.38 -18.11 -46.39
N GLN A 450 -47.05 -17.43 -45.41
CA GLN A 450 -47.91 -18.00 -44.36
C GLN A 450 -48.26 -19.49 -44.61
N LEU A 451 -47.35 -20.35 -44.16
CA LEU A 451 -47.60 -21.77 -43.89
C LEU A 451 -48.29 -21.87 -42.53
#